data_AF-A0A426XB71-F1
#
_entry.id   AF-A0A426XB71-F1
#
_cell.length_a   1.000
_cell.length_b   1.000
_cell.length_c   1.000
_cell.angle_alpha   90.00
_cell.angle_beta   90.00
_cell.angle_gamma   90.00
#
_symmetry.space_group_name_H-M   'P 1'
#
loop_
_entity.id
_entity.type
_entity.pdbx_description
1 polymer ?
#
loop_
_entity_poly.entity_id
_entity_poly.type
_entity_poly.pdbx_seq_one_letter_code
_entity_poly.pdbx_strand_id
1 'polypeptide(L)' 'MASKLSVLVVTLLVLSFVMLVTSIDNPIKESEASCVPNGVPCNSNDDCIGSCRLYGTCKPDGCCCIIR' A
#
# COMPACT_ATOMS: atom_id res chain seq x y z
N MET A 1 38.69 -2.68 27.78
CA MET A 1 37.24 -2.99 27.84
C MET A 1 36.38 -2.12 26.91
N ALA A 2 36.94 -1.10 26.23
CA ALA A 2 36.20 -0.26 25.27
C ALA A 2 35.75 -1.01 23.99
N SER A 3 36.53 -2.00 23.54
CA SER A 3 36.28 -2.72 22.29
C SER A 3 34.99 -3.56 22.29
N LYS A 4 34.52 -4.01 23.46
CA LYS A 4 33.26 -4.78 23.58
C LYS A 4 32.02 -3.90 23.47
N LEU A 5 32.10 -2.64 23.90
CA LEU A 5 31.01 -1.67 23.83
C LEU A 5 30.74 -1.22 22.39
N SER A 6 31.80 -1.03 21.59
CA SER A 6 31.67 -0.65 20.18
C SER A 6 30.95 -1.71 19.35
N VAL A 7 31.21 -3.00 19.60
CA VAL A 7 30.51 -4.10 18.90
C VAL A 7 29.01 -4.08 19.23
N LEU A 8 28.65 -3.85 20.49
CA LEU A 8 27.26 -3.78 20.95
C LEU A 8 26.48 -2.65 20.27
N VAL A 9 27.08 -1.46 20.15
CA VAL A 9 26.45 -0.31 19.49
C VAL A 9 26.25 -0.56 18.00
N VAL A 10 27.23 -1.14 17.32
CA VAL A 10 27.13 -1.46 15.89
C VAL A 10 26.02 -2.49 15.65
N THR A 11 25.93 -3.54 16.47
CA THR A 11 24.86 -4.55 16.33
C THR A 11 23.48 -3.94 16.53
N LEU A 12 23.32 -3.04 17.52
CA LEU A 12 22.05 -2.33 17.76
C LEU A 12 21.65 -1.42 16.59
N LEU A 13 22.63 -0.72 16.00
CA LEU A 13 22.40 0.12 14.82
C LEU A 13 21.95 -0.72 13.62
N VAL A 14 22.60 -1.86 13.37
CA VAL A 14 22.23 -2.77 12.27
C VAL A 14 20.81 -3.33 12.47
N LEU A 15 20.48 -3.78 13.68
CA LEU A 15 19.14 -4.27 14.00
C LEU A 15 18.05 -3.20 13.78
N SER A 16 18.35 -1.95 14.16
CA SER A 16 17.43 -0.82 13.96
C SER A 16 17.20 -0.52 12.47
N PHE A 17 18.27 -0.60 11.66
CA PHE A 17 18.17 -0.45 10.21
C PHE A 17 17.36 -1.57 9.56
N VAL A 18 17.55 -2.82 9.99
CA VAL A 18 16.77 -3.96 9.45
C VAL A 18 15.28 -3.78 9.74
N MET A 19 14.90 -3.39 10.96
CA MET A 19 13.50 -3.12 11.27
C MET A 19 12.92 -1.96 10.44
N LEU A 20 13.71 -0.90 10.21
CA LEU A 20 13.29 0.23 9.41
C LEU A 20 13.06 -0.16 7.94
N VAL A 21 13.96 -0.96 7.35
CA VAL A 21 13.82 -1.46 5.97
C VAL A 21 12.61 -2.38 5.84
N THR A 22 12.35 -3.27 6.80
CA THR A 22 11.14 -4.11 6.79
C THR A 22 9.85 -3.31 7.00
N SER A 23 9.92 -2.14 7.63
CA SER A 23 8.77 -1.24 7.78
C SER A 23 8.46 -0.46 6.49
N ILE A 24 9.44 -0.29 5.60
CA ILE A 24 9.25 0.35 4.30
C ILE A 24 8.67 -0.67 3.30
N ASP A 25 9.05 -1.95 3.43
CA ASP A 25 8.53 -3.06 2.60
C ASP A 25 7.15 -3.55 3.03
N ASN A 26 6.63 -3.05 4.15
CA ASN A 26 5.22 -3.16 4.47
C ASN A 26 4.60 -1.81 4.10
N PRO A 27 4.21 -1.57 2.83
CA PRO A 27 3.15 -0.62 2.62
C PRO A 27 2.07 -1.13 3.57
N ILE A 28 1.66 -0.29 4.52
CA ILE A 28 0.33 -0.37 5.09
C ILE A 28 -0.51 -0.72 3.87
N LYS A 29 -0.96 -1.98 3.77
CA LYS A 29 -2.00 -2.37 2.84
C LYS A 29 -3.10 -1.45 3.32
N GLU A 30 -3.15 -0.25 2.74
CA GLU A 30 -4.37 0.52 2.56
C GLU A 30 -5.34 -0.58 2.26
N SER A 31 -6.20 -0.83 3.24
CA SER A 31 -7.24 -1.82 3.16
C SER A 31 -7.81 -1.65 1.77
N GLU A 32 -7.41 -2.49 0.82
CA GLU A 32 -7.88 -2.40 -0.55
C GLU A 32 -9.34 -2.73 -0.37
N ALA A 33 -10.14 -1.69 -0.23
CA ALA A 33 -11.57 -1.80 -0.19
C ALA A 33 -11.88 -2.60 -1.45
N SER A 34 -12.33 -3.85 -1.27
CA SER A 34 -12.20 -4.90 -2.27
C SER A 34 -12.73 -4.37 -3.59
N CYS A 35 -11.80 -4.05 -4.47
CA CYS A 35 -12.09 -3.22 -5.62
C CYS A 35 -12.31 -4.17 -6.79
N VAL A 36 -13.56 -4.29 -7.22
CA VAL A 36 -13.93 -5.23 -8.29
C VAL A 36 -13.89 -4.49 -9.62
N PRO A 37 -12.95 -4.85 -10.52
CA PRO A 37 -12.89 -4.24 -11.85
C PRO A 37 -14.09 -4.69 -12.67
N ASN A 38 -14.75 -3.74 -13.34
CA ASN A 38 -15.91 -4.01 -14.21
C ASN A 38 -15.55 -3.94 -15.71
N GLY A 39 -14.29 -3.64 -16.06
CA GLY A 39 -13.83 -3.55 -17.45
C GLY A 39 -14.44 -2.40 -18.26
N VAL A 40 -15.18 -1.50 -17.61
CA VAL A 40 -15.75 -0.30 -18.24
C VAL A 40 -14.62 0.73 -18.39
N PRO A 41 -14.28 1.18 -19.61
CA PRO A 41 -13.28 2.23 -19.78
C PRO A 41 -13.78 3.53 -19.16
N CYS A 42 -12.89 4.27 -18.51
CA CYS A 42 -13.20 5.52 -17.83
C CYS A 42 -12.08 6.52 -18.06
N ASN A 43 -12.41 7.80 -17.97
CA ASN A 43 -11.46 8.90 -17.99
C ASN A 43 -11.46 9.67 -16.66
N SER A 44 -12.57 9.64 -15.92
CA SER A 44 -12.70 10.17 -14.56
C SER A 44 -13.51 9.23 -13.66
N ASN A 45 -13.50 9.49 -12.34
CA ASN A 45 -14.28 8.69 -11.38
C ASN A 45 -15.80 8.81 -11.61
N ASP A 46 -16.26 9.92 -12.21
CA ASP A 46 -17.68 10.16 -12.48
C ASP A 46 -18.24 9.21 -13.53
N ASP A 47 -17.40 8.78 -14.49
CA ASP A 47 -17.77 7.78 -15.51
C ASP A 47 -18.15 6.44 -14.86
N CYS A 48 -17.63 6.18 -13.65
CA CYS A 48 -17.86 4.93 -12.93
C CYS A 48 -19.14 4.92 -12.09
N ILE A 49 -19.82 6.06 -11.91
CA ILE A 49 -21.03 6.17 -11.08
C ILE A 49 -22.19 5.34 -11.65
N GLY A 50 -22.29 5.22 -12.97
CA GLY A 50 -23.35 4.43 -13.62
C GLY A 50 -23.08 2.92 -13.57
N SER A 51 -21.81 2.53 -13.64
CA SER A 51 -21.38 1.13 -13.63
C SER A 51 -21.18 0.55 -12.23
N CYS A 52 -20.90 1.40 -11.23
CA CYS A 52 -20.72 1.00 -9.84
C CYS A 52 -21.91 1.45 -9.00
N ARG A 53 -22.54 0.51 -8.30
CA ARG A 53 -23.81 0.74 -7.57
C ARG A 53 -23.76 1.80 -6.46
N LEU A 54 -22.55 2.13 -5.97
CA LEU A 54 -22.32 3.06 -4.86
C LEU A 54 -21.19 4.05 -5.20
N TYR A 55 -19.98 3.52 -5.36
CA TYR A 55 -18.79 4.31 -5.62
C TYR A 55 -17.83 3.51 -6.52
N GLY A 56 -17.30 4.17 -7.53
CA GLY A 56 -16.30 3.63 -8.44
C GLY A 56 -15.13 4.59 -8.56
N THR A 57 -13.93 4.04 -8.70
CA THR A 57 -12.72 4.80 -9.00
C THR A 57 -12.24 4.42 -10.38
N CYS A 58 -11.85 5.40 -11.18
CA CYS A 58 -11.26 5.13 -12.46
C CYS A 58 -9.82 4.66 -12.29
N LYS A 59 -9.52 3.46 -12.79
CA LYS A 59 -8.17 2.87 -12.85
C LYS A 59 -7.73 2.71 -14.31
N PRO A 60 -6.44 2.48 -14.57
CA PRO A 60 -5.92 2.32 -15.94
C PRO A 60 -6.61 1.19 -16.73
N ASP A 61 -7.02 0.11 -16.04
CA ASP A 61 -7.73 -1.03 -16.61
C ASP A 61 -9.25 -0.84 -16.70
N GLY A 62 -9.76 0.34 -16.34
CA GLY A 62 -11.18 0.70 -16.30
C GLY A 62 -11.73 0.97 -14.89
N CYS A 63 -13.05 1.08 -14.80
CA CYS A 63 -13.74 1.35 -13.53
C CYS A 63 -13.57 0.21 -12.53
N CYS A 64 -13.22 0.60 -11.31
CA CYS A 64 -13.03 -0.29 -10.18
C CYS A 64 -14.05 0.06 -9.09
N CYS A 65 -14.99 -0.85 -8.83
CA CYS A 65 -16.10 -0.62 -7.91
C CYS A 65 -15.74 -1.06 -6.49
N ILE A 66 -15.95 -0.17 -5.52
CA ILE A 66 -15.72 -0.49 -4.11
C ILE A 66 -16.96 -1.21 -3.56
N ILE A 67 -16.79 -2.47 -3.18
CA ILE A 67 -17.80 -3.25 -2.47
C ILE A 67 -17.42 -3.25 -0.99
N ARG A 68 -18.29 -2.71 -0.14
CA ARG A 68 -18.10 -2.72 1.32
C ARG A 68 -18.80 -3.90 1.96
#